data_AF-T2IIS3-F1
#
_entry.id   AF-T2IIS3-F1
#
_cell.length_a   1.000
_cell.length_b   1.000
_cell.length_c   1.000
_cell.angle_alpha   90.00
_cell.angle_beta   90.00
_cell.angle_gamma   90.00
#
_symmetry.space_group_name_H-M   'P 1'
#
loop_
_entity.id
_entity.type
_entity.pdbx_description
1 polymer ?
#
loop_
_entity_poly.entity_id
_entity_poly.type
_entity_poly.pdbx_seq_one_letter_code
_entity_poly.pdbx_strand_id
1 'polypeptide(L)'
;MAVVKVVGIPEDIEPLTMKSGWIQRNLEITIIGHPYNIESPWSVVKGDVMNYNPNNQYIPLDALVADGNSGGPVLNADGEVIAMMVRIRFEDDIVLINDRESKLFLENARSTGDLGLAYPIEIVIKKLQEWGILKGVRN
;
A
#
# COMPACT_ATOMS: atom_id res chain seq x y z
N MET A 1 7.33 -4.95 -7.09
CA MET A 1 6.56 -5.99 -6.36
C MET A 1 7.42 -7.24 -6.31
N ALA A 2 7.37 -7.98 -5.21
CA ALA A 2 8.06 -9.24 -5.02
C ALA A 2 7.16 -10.21 -4.25
N VAL A 3 7.42 -11.51 -4.36
CA VAL A 3 6.80 -12.53 -3.50
C VAL A 3 7.91 -13.30 -2.81
N VAL A 4 7.71 -13.52 -1.52
CA VAL A 4 8.64 -14.27 -0.67
C VAL A 4 7.94 -15.51 -0.12
N LYS A 5 8.67 -16.61 -0.02
CA LYS A 5 8.21 -17.82 0.67
C LYS A 5 8.79 -17.81 2.07
N VAL A 6 7.93 -17.71 3.08
CA VAL A 6 8.33 -17.85 4.48
C VAL A 6 8.37 -19.34 4.83
N VAL A 7 9.39 -19.76 5.57
CA VAL A 7 9.56 -21.13 6.07
C VAL A 7 9.49 -21.13 7.59
N GLY A 8 8.98 -22.21 8.20
CA GLY A 8 8.82 -22.29 9.65
C GLY A 8 7.72 -21.40 10.20
N ILE A 9 6.65 -21.17 9.43
CA ILE A 9 5.47 -20.44 9.90
C ILE A 9 4.70 -21.26 10.95
N PRO A 10 4.10 -20.62 11.98
CA PRO A 10 3.16 -21.28 12.87
C PRO A 10 2.00 -21.93 12.12
N GLU A 11 1.45 -23.03 12.65
CA GLU A 11 0.35 -23.77 12.01
C GLU A 11 -0.99 -23.01 12.03
N ASP A 12 -1.11 -22.02 12.92
CA ASP A 12 -2.31 -21.20 13.15
C ASP A 12 -2.31 -19.88 12.34
N ILE A 13 -1.34 -19.68 11.44
CA ILE A 13 -1.33 -18.48 10.60
C ILE A 13 -2.39 -18.58 9.50
N GLU A 14 -3.29 -17.61 9.47
CA GLU A 14 -4.32 -17.50 8.43
C GLU A 14 -3.96 -16.39 7.42
N PRO A 15 -4.17 -16.60 6.11
CA PRO A 15 -3.96 -15.55 5.12
C PRO A 15 -5.06 -14.50 5.21
N LEU A 16 -4.70 -13.23 5.02
CA LEU A 16 -5.70 -12.17 4.86
C LEU A 16 -6.49 -12.36 3.56
N THR A 17 -7.81 -12.19 3.63
CA THR A 17 -8.68 -12.22 2.45
C THR A 17 -8.44 -10.96 1.60
N MET A 18 -8.21 -11.13 0.30
CA MET A 18 -8.10 -10.02 -0.65
C MET A 18 -9.46 -9.71 -1.28
N LYS A 19 -9.84 -8.43 -1.35
CA LYS A 19 -11.11 -7.99 -1.94
C LYS A 19 -10.89 -7.04 -3.11
N SER A 20 -11.03 -7.58 -4.31
CA SER A 20 -11.12 -6.77 -5.54
C SER A 20 -12.51 -6.17 -5.71
N GLY A 21 -12.59 -4.98 -6.27
CA GLY A 21 -13.79 -4.33 -6.74
C GLY A 21 -13.62 -2.81 -6.78
N TRP A 22 -14.76 -2.13 -6.84
CA TRP A 22 -14.78 -0.69 -6.71
C TRP A 22 -14.41 -0.26 -5.28
N ILE A 23 -13.40 0.59 -5.14
CA ILE A 23 -13.01 1.20 -3.87
C ILE A 23 -13.68 2.57 -3.77
N GLN A 24 -14.49 2.78 -2.73
CA GLN A 24 -15.20 4.04 -2.54
C GLN A 24 -14.26 5.14 -2.04
N ARG A 25 -14.51 6.38 -2.48
CA ARG A 25 -13.94 7.56 -1.87
C ARG A 25 -14.43 7.68 -0.42
N ASN A 26 -13.55 8.16 0.46
CA ASN A 26 -13.74 8.27 1.91
C ASN A 26 -14.05 6.92 2.59
N LEU A 27 -13.64 5.81 1.97
CA LEU A 27 -13.66 4.53 2.63
C LEU A 27 -12.60 4.56 3.74
N GLU A 28 -13.03 4.32 4.98
CA GLU A 28 -12.13 4.17 6.12
C GLU A 28 -11.22 2.97 5.92
N ILE A 29 -9.95 3.14 6.24
CA ILE A 29 -8.92 2.13 6.07
C ILE A 29 -8.04 1.98 7.32
N THR A 30 -7.45 0.78 7.42
CA THR A 30 -6.39 0.48 8.38
C THR A 30 -5.14 0.00 7.64
N ILE A 31 -3.98 0.54 7.98
CA ILE A 31 -2.68 0.20 7.40
C ILE A 31 -1.83 -0.42 8.49
N ILE A 32 -1.22 -1.58 8.20
CA ILE A 32 -0.27 -2.24 9.10
C ILE A 32 1.12 -2.18 8.47
N GLY A 33 2.11 -1.73 9.22
CA GLY A 33 3.48 -1.59 8.74
C GLY A 33 4.51 -1.59 9.86
N HIS A 34 5.78 -1.58 9.49
CA HIS A 34 6.91 -1.45 10.40
C HIS A 34 7.65 -0.14 10.09
N PRO A 35 7.08 1.01 10.45
CA PRO A 35 7.72 2.27 10.11
C PRO A 35 9.01 2.44 10.91
N TYR A 36 10.06 2.91 10.23
CA TYR A 36 11.42 2.93 10.80
C TYR A 36 11.64 4.02 11.86
N ASN A 37 10.70 4.95 11.97
CA ASN A 37 10.81 6.18 12.76
C ASN A 37 10.10 6.10 14.12
N ILE A 38 9.58 4.93 14.51
CA ILE A 38 8.96 4.70 15.83
C ILE A 38 9.63 3.52 16.54
N GLU A 39 9.59 3.52 17.88
CA GLU A 39 10.20 2.47 18.69
C GLU A 39 9.43 1.13 18.66
N SER A 40 8.13 1.16 18.31
CA SER A 40 7.32 -0.06 18.18
C SER A 40 7.59 -0.75 16.84
N PRO A 41 7.88 -2.07 16.82
CA PRO A 41 8.19 -2.79 15.58
C PRO A 41 6.98 -2.91 14.65
N TRP A 42 5.76 -2.70 15.15
CA TRP A 42 4.55 -2.68 14.32
C TRP A 42 3.70 -1.47 14.66
N SER A 43 3.15 -0.85 13.62
CA SER A 43 2.20 0.25 13.72
C SER A 43 0.90 -0.10 13.03
N VAL A 44 -0.18 0.45 13.57
CA VAL A 44 -1.50 0.44 12.96
C VAL A 44 -1.88 1.90 12.72
N VAL A 45 -2.03 2.26 11.46
CA VAL A 45 -2.40 3.62 11.02
C VAL A 45 -3.81 3.59 10.48
N LYS A 46 -4.66 4.53 10.90
CA LYS A 46 -5.99 4.74 10.33
C LYS A 46 -5.96 5.88 9.32
N GLY A 47 -6.88 5.84 8.37
CA GLY A 47 -7.01 6.89 7.36
C GLY A 47 -8.19 6.64 6.42
N ASP A 48 -8.19 7.35 5.30
CA ASP A 48 -9.27 7.31 4.32
C ASP A 48 -8.76 7.20 2.87
N VAL A 49 -9.54 6.56 2.01
CA VAL A 49 -9.31 6.60 0.56
C VAL A 49 -9.69 7.99 0.01
N MET A 50 -8.75 8.71 -0.61
CA MET A 50 -9.05 10.07 -1.07
C MET A 50 -9.90 10.13 -2.34
N ASN A 51 -9.43 9.50 -3.43
CA ASN A 51 -10.16 9.45 -4.70
C ASN A 51 -9.63 8.28 -5.53
N TYR A 52 -10.49 7.31 -5.83
CA TYR A 52 -10.12 6.14 -6.61
C TYR A 52 -10.55 6.30 -8.06
N ASN A 53 -9.59 6.14 -8.98
CA ASN A 53 -9.87 5.92 -10.40
C ASN A 53 -9.26 4.56 -10.77
N PRO A 54 -10.06 3.58 -11.22
CA PRO A 54 -9.56 2.25 -11.55
C PRO A 54 -8.57 2.22 -12.73
N ASN A 55 -8.47 3.31 -13.49
CA ASN A 55 -7.48 3.46 -14.55
C ASN A 55 -6.11 3.95 -14.05
N ASN A 56 -6.04 4.40 -12.78
CA ASN A 56 -4.77 4.83 -12.18
C ASN A 56 -4.04 3.64 -11.57
N GLN A 57 -2.70 3.66 -11.68
CA GLN A 57 -1.86 2.63 -11.09
C GLN A 57 -1.88 2.64 -9.55
N TYR A 58 -2.16 3.79 -8.94
CA TYR A 58 -2.13 3.97 -7.50
C TYR A 58 -3.44 4.55 -6.99
N ILE A 59 -3.80 4.16 -5.77
CA ILE A 59 -4.82 4.84 -4.97
C ILE A 59 -4.14 5.81 -3.99
N PRO A 60 -4.56 7.09 -3.96
CA PRO A 60 -4.13 8.03 -2.94
C PRO A 60 -4.91 7.81 -1.64
N LEU A 61 -4.17 7.78 -0.54
CA LEU A 61 -4.67 7.58 0.82
C LEU A 61 -4.35 8.81 1.66
N ASP A 62 -5.29 9.23 2.51
CA ASP A 62 -5.08 10.22 3.54
C ASP A 62 -4.80 9.47 4.85
N ALA A 63 -3.52 9.36 5.21
CA ALA A 63 -3.05 8.57 6.33
C ALA A 63 -1.62 8.98 6.70
N LEU A 64 -1.32 9.07 8.00
CA LEU A 64 0.01 9.35 8.53
C LEU A 64 0.94 8.16 8.31
N VAL A 65 1.64 8.11 7.18
CA VAL A 65 2.49 6.99 6.78
C VAL A 65 3.97 7.37 6.74
N ALA A 66 4.83 6.38 6.94
CA ALA A 66 6.29 6.52 6.92
C ALA A 66 6.92 5.40 6.09
N ASP A 67 8.21 5.53 5.75
CA ASP A 67 8.93 4.40 5.15
C ASP A 67 8.91 3.21 6.11
N GLY A 68 8.85 2.01 5.55
CA GLY A 68 8.59 0.78 6.32
C GLY A 68 7.10 0.41 6.43
N ASN A 69 6.18 1.29 6.04
CA ASN A 69 4.80 0.89 5.72
C ASN A 69 4.70 0.23 4.34
N SER A 70 5.67 0.45 3.45
CA SER A 70 5.74 -0.14 2.11
C SER A 70 5.68 -1.67 2.14
N GLY A 71 4.81 -2.26 1.32
CA GLY A 71 4.52 -3.69 1.31
C GLY A 71 3.47 -4.12 2.35
N GLY A 72 3.13 -3.24 3.30
CA GLY A 72 2.07 -3.46 4.28
C GLY A 72 0.66 -3.47 3.64
N PRO A 73 -0.29 -4.21 4.23
CA PRO A 73 -1.66 -4.26 3.74
C PRO A 73 -2.43 -2.98 4.07
N VAL A 74 -3.34 -2.60 3.18
CA VAL A 74 -4.38 -1.61 3.41
C VAL A 74 -5.71 -2.36 3.50
N LEU A 75 -6.34 -2.30 4.68
CA LEU A 75 -7.51 -3.06 5.06
C LEU A 75 -8.76 -2.18 5.07
N ASN A 76 -9.89 -2.73 4.67
CA ASN A 76 -11.20 -2.14 4.95
C ASN A 76 -11.66 -2.47 6.39
N ALA A 77 -12.86 -2.00 6.77
CA ALA A 77 -13.46 -2.28 8.07
C ALA A 77 -13.72 -3.78 8.35
N ASP A 78 -13.85 -4.60 7.31
CA ASP A 78 -14.05 -6.06 7.41
C ASP A 78 -12.72 -6.82 7.58
N GLY A 79 -11.57 -6.12 7.59
CA GLY A 79 -10.24 -6.73 7.66
C GLY A 79 -9.75 -7.32 6.35
N GLU A 80 -10.40 -7.02 5.23
CA GLU A 80 -10.03 -7.50 3.90
C GLU A 80 -9.02 -6.55 3.25
N VAL A 81 -8.00 -7.11 2.58
CA VAL A 81 -6.98 -6.34 1.87
C VAL A 81 -7.57 -5.78 0.58
N ILE A 82 -7.68 -4.46 0.51
CA ILE A 82 -8.17 -3.73 -0.67
C ILE A 82 -7.03 -3.05 -1.45
N ALA A 83 -5.86 -2.89 -0.83
CA ALA A 83 -4.67 -2.35 -1.47
C ALA A 83 -3.39 -2.74 -0.72
N MET A 84 -2.23 -2.47 -1.33
CA MET A 84 -0.91 -2.69 -0.74
C MET A 84 -0.09 -1.41 -0.78
N MET A 85 0.43 -0.98 0.36
CA MET A 85 1.22 0.24 0.49
C MET A 85 2.46 0.21 -0.39
N VAL A 86 2.75 1.34 -1.04
CA VAL A 86 3.93 1.49 -1.91
C VAL A 86 4.90 2.49 -1.31
N ARG A 87 4.45 3.72 -1.10
CA ARG A 87 5.29 4.82 -0.60
C ARG A 87 4.43 5.98 -0.09
N ILE A 88 5.10 6.91 0.57
CA ILE A 88 4.55 8.23 0.88
C ILE A 88 4.34 8.99 -0.44
N ARG A 89 3.22 9.71 -0.54
CA ARG A 89 2.93 10.63 -1.64
C ARG A 89 3.61 11.97 -1.35
N PHE A 90 4.43 12.44 -2.28
CA PHE A 90 5.12 13.72 -2.14
C PHE A 90 4.55 14.78 -3.08
N GLU A 91 4.88 16.04 -2.81
CA GLU A 91 4.46 17.21 -3.59
C GLU A 91 4.87 17.12 -5.08
N ASP A 92 5.96 16.40 -5.38
CA ASP A 92 6.40 16.11 -6.76
C ASP A 92 5.48 15.13 -7.50
N ASP A 93 4.60 14.40 -6.79
CA ASP A 93 3.50 13.63 -7.39
C ASP A 93 2.33 14.55 -7.82
N ILE A 94 2.39 15.83 -7.46
CA ILE A 94 1.38 16.86 -7.70
C ILE A 94 1.93 17.95 -8.63
N VAL A 95 3.24 18.21 -8.61
CA VAL A 95 3.92 19.26 -9.39
C VAL A 95 4.97 18.65 -10.32
N LEU A 96 4.95 19.03 -11.61
CA LEU A 96 5.97 18.70 -12.62
C LEU A 96 7.31 19.40 -12.32
N ILE A 97 7.96 19.09 -11.20
CA ILE A 97 9.30 19.62 -10.91
C ILE A 97 10.29 18.85 -11.79
N ASN A 98 10.82 19.51 -12.81
CA ASN A 98 11.79 18.94 -13.77
C ASN A 98 13.25 19.07 -13.33
N ASP A 99 13.50 19.52 -12.10
CA ASP A 99 14.87 19.66 -11.57
C ASP A 99 15.28 18.44 -10.73
N ARG A 100 16.39 17.80 -11.12
CA ARG A 100 16.86 16.52 -10.58
C ARG A 100 17.60 16.68 -9.25
N GLU A 101 18.23 17.83 -9.02
CA GLU A 101 18.95 18.16 -7.79
C GLU A 101 17.98 18.38 -6.63
N SER A 102 16.91 19.15 -6.87
CA SER A 102 15.85 19.41 -5.88
C SER A 102 15.11 18.13 -5.44
N LYS A 103 14.91 17.16 -6.35
CA LYS A 103 14.33 15.85 -6.04
C LYS A 103 15.19 15.04 -5.07
N LEU A 104 16.50 14.98 -5.33
CA LEU A 104 17.43 14.16 -4.55
C LEU A 104 17.61 14.69 -3.11
N PHE A 105 17.55 16.00 -2.91
CA PHE A 105 17.61 16.60 -1.57
C PHE A 105 16.34 16.35 -0.74
N LEU A 106 15.16 16.32 -1.37
CA LEU A 106 13.88 16.10 -0.68
C LEU A 106 13.60 14.62 -0.39
N GLU A 107 14.02 13.70 -1.27
CA GLU A 107 13.98 12.25 -1.03
C GLU A 107 14.77 11.86 0.23
N ASN A 108 15.92 12.50 0.48
CA ASN A 108 16.75 12.23 1.65
C ASN A 108 16.23 12.86 2.95
N ALA A 109 15.21 13.73 2.89
CA ALA A 109 14.75 14.52 4.04
C ALA A 109 13.38 14.10 4.60
N ARG A 110 12.65 13.18 3.94
CA ARG A 110 11.23 12.93 4.23
C ARG A 110 10.97 11.47 4.62
N SER A 111 10.83 11.26 5.92
CA SER A 111 10.60 9.96 6.55
C SER A 111 9.12 9.63 6.80
N THR A 112 8.27 10.66 6.78
CA THR A 112 6.86 10.64 7.18
C THR A 112 6.07 11.60 6.29
N GLY A 113 4.82 11.28 5.97
CA GLY A 113 3.90 12.19 5.30
C GLY A 113 2.45 11.78 5.49
N ASP A 114 1.56 12.74 5.36
CA ASP A 114 0.13 12.58 5.64
C ASP A 114 -0.64 11.92 4.48
N LEU A 115 0.05 11.63 3.38
CA LEU A 115 -0.53 11.06 2.18
C LEU A 115 0.24 9.81 1.76
N GLY A 116 -0.48 8.72 1.48
CA GLY A 116 0.07 7.46 0.99
C GLY A 116 -0.31 7.19 -0.47
N LEU A 117 0.52 6.40 -1.16
CA LEU A 117 0.17 5.74 -2.41
C LEU A 117 0.19 4.22 -2.21
N ALA A 118 -0.89 3.57 -2.63
CA ALA A 118 -1.01 2.12 -2.57
C ALA A 118 -1.39 1.54 -3.94
N TYR A 119 -0.96 0.31 -4.23
CA TYR A 119 -1.48 -0.46 -5.35
C TYR A 119 -2.89 -0.96 -4.99
N PRO A 120 -3.92 -0.70 -5.82
CA PRO A 120 -5.18 -1.44 -5.72
C PRO A 120 -4.90 -2.94 -5.73
N ILE A 121 -5.64 -3.70 -4.92
CA ILE A 121 -5.36 -5.14 -4.78
C ILE A 121 -5.55 -5.90 -6.11
N GLU A 122 -6.36 -5.39 -7.05
CA GLU A 122 -6.46 -5.95 -8.40
C GLU A 122 -5.11 -6.05 -9.11
N ILE A 123 -4.25 -5.04 -8.96
CA ILE A 123 -2.94 -5.01 -9.60
C ILE A 123 -2.06 -6.12 -9.01
N VAL A 124 -2.15 -6.34 -7.69
CA VAL A 124 -1.43 -7.41 -6.99
C VAL A 124 -1.96 -8.77 -7.42
N ILE A 125 -3.28 -8.98 -7.40
CA ILE A 125 -3.93 -10.22 -7.82
C ILE A 125 -3.54 -10.57 -9.26
N LYS A 126 -3.64 -9.61 -10.18
CA LYS A 126 -3.25 -9.79 -11.59
C LYS A 126 -1.77 -10.19 -11.68
N LYS A 127 -0.89 -9.54 -10.92
CA LYS A 127 0.53 -9.86 -10.96
C LYS A 127 0.85 -11.25 -10.42
N LEU A 128 0.18 -11.66 -9.34
CA LEU A 128 0.29 -13.00 -8.78
C LEU A 128 -0.24 -14.08 -9.75
N GLN A 129 -1.29 -13.77 -10.52
CA GLN A 129 -1.79 -14.65 -11.58
C GLN A 129 -0.79 -14.78 -12.73
N GLU A 130 -0.21 -13.66 -13.19
CA GLU A 130 0.84 -13.65 -14.22
C GLU A 130 2.07 -14.47 -13.80
N TRP A 131 2.42 -14.46 -12.52
CA TRP A 131 3.51 -15.26 -11.95
C TRP A 131 3.13 -16.72 -11.69
N GLY A 132 1.88 -17.13 -11.95
CA GLY A 132 1.40 -18.49 -11.71
C GLY A 132 1.25 -18.86 -10.22
N ILE A 133 1.24 -17.87 -9.33
CA ILE A 133 1.12 -18.05 -7.88
C ILE A 133 -0.36 -18.20 -7.51
N LEU A 134 -1.20 -17.30 -8.01
CA LEU A 134 -2.65 -17.45 -7.92
C LEU A 134 -3.16 -18.13 -9.18
N LYS A 135 -3.95 -19.19 -9.02
CA LYS A 135 -4.68 -19.77 -10.14
C LYS A 135 -5.82 -18.80 -10.49
N GLY A 136 -5.88 -18.31 -11.73
CA GLY A 136 -6.96 -17.45 -12.18
C GLY A 136 -8.31 -18.16 -12.05
N VAL A 137 -9.36 -17.42 -11.68
CA VAL A 137 -10.73 -17.88 -11.90
C VAL A 137 -10.92 -17.88 -13.41
N ARG A 138 -11.09 -19.07 -14.01
CA ARG A 138 -11.48 -19.15 -15.43
C ARG A 138 -12.89 -18.57 -15.52
N ASN A 139 -13.04 -17.47 -16.26
CA ASN A 139 -14.35 -17.01 -16.73
C ASN A 139 -14.99 -18.08 -17.63
#